data_AF-A0A660U0J6-F1
#
_entry.id   AF-A0A660U0J6-F1
#
_cell.length_a   1.000
_cell.length_b   1.000
_cell.length_c   1.000
_cell.angle_alpha   90.00
_cell.angle_beta   90.00
_cell.angle_gamma   90.00
#
_symmetry.space_group_name_H-M   'P 1'
#
loop_
_entity.id
_entity.type
_entity.pdbx_description
1 polymer ?
#
loop_
_entity_poly.entity_id
_entity_poly.type
_entity_poly.pdbx_seq_one_letter_code
_entity_poly.pdbx_strand_id
1 'polypeptide(L)'
;MFSLFFGWQRKLRKLRKKWDRLREKTLKKEKPVRHILLEKLDRTEEKLRILEERTLTRWDRARLSKEIEIELEEIKAMLEAKPEEIVKEKSFIK
;
A
#
# COMPACT_ATOMS: atom_id res chain seq x y z
N MET A 1 -26.82 3.85 17.60
CA MET A 1 -25.93 4.77 16.86
C MET A 1 -24.47 4.25 16.89
N PHE A 2 -24.21 3.02 16.40
CA PHE A 2 -22.89 2.34 16.52
C PHE A 2 -22.30 1.82 15.18
N SER A 3 -23.03 1.94 14.06
CA SER A 3 -22.66 1.30 12.79
C SER A 3 -21.53 2.00 12.01
N LEU A 4 -21.41 3.33 12.14
CA LEU A 4 -20.44 4.12 11.35
C LEU A 4 -18.98 3.93 11.80
N PHE A 5 -18.74 3.77 13.12
CA PHE A 5 -17.40 3.50 13.65
C PHE A 5 -16.88 2.11 13.27
N PHE A 6 -17.78 1.12 13.21
CA PHE A 6 -17.45 -0.25 12.81
C PHE A 6 -17.02 -0.36 11.34
N GLY A 7 -17.65 0.42 10.44
CA GLY A 7 -17.30 0.43 9.02
C GLY A 7 -15.87 0.94 8.78
N TRP A 8 -15.48 2.00 9.48
CA TRP A 8 -14.15 2.59 9.36
C TRP A 8 -13.03 1.67 9.84
N GLN A 9 -13.16 1.15 11.07
CA GLN A 9 -12.17 0.22 11.62
C GLN A 9 -12.05 -1.05 10.77
N ARG A 10 -13.16 -1.53 10.20
CA ARG A 10 -13.14 -2.66 9.27
C ARG A 10 -12.38 -2.34 7.98
N LYS A 11 -12.55 -1.13 7.42
CA LYS A 11 -11.81 -0.69 6.22
C LYS A 11 -10.31 -0.63 6.51
N LEU A 12 -9.93 -0.01 7.63
CA LEU A 12 -8.53 0.10 8.05
C LEU A 12 -7.88 -1.27 8.25
N ARG A 13 -8.58 -2.18 8.95
CA ARG A 13 -8.12 -3.57 9.15
C ARG A 13 -7.92 -4.32 7.82
N LYS A 14 -8.77 -4.07 6.82
CA LYS A 14 -8.61 -4.65 5.47
C LYS A 14 -7.36 -4.12 4.77
N LEU A 15 -7.13 -2.81 4.82
CA LEU A 15 -5.95 -2.18 4.22
C LEU A 15 -4.66 -2.70 4.88
N ARG A 16 -4.63 -2.77 6.22
CA ARG A 16 -3.49 -3.32 6.96
C ARG A 16 -3.19 -4.76 6.57
N LYS A 17 -4.21 -5.62 6.59
CA LYS A 17 -4.07 -7.03 6.19
C LYS A 17 -3.61 -7.18 4.74
N LYS A 18 -4.03 -6.29 3.84
CA LYS A 18 -3.57 -6.29 2.45
C LYS A 18 -2.10 -5.91 2.37
N TRP A 19 -1.67 -4.86 3.06
CA TRP A 19 -0.28 -4.44 3.14
C TRP A 19 0.62 -5.56 3.72
N ASP A 20 0.22 -6.19 4.83
CA ASP A 20 0.99 -7.30 5.45
C ASP A 20 1.22 -8.44 4.44
N ARG A 21 0.16 -8.86 3.74
CA ARG A 21 0.23 -9.91 2.72
C ARG A 21 1.13 -9.54 1.55
N LEU A 22 1.09 -8.28 1.10
CA LEU A 22 1.94 -7.80 0.01
C LEU A 22 3.40 -7.75 0.46
N ARG A 23 3.67 -7.30 1.69
CA ARG A 23 5.01 -7.31 2.29
C ARG A 23 5.60 -8.71 2.34
N GLU A 24 4.85 -9.69 2.85
CA GLU A 24 5.28 -11.10 2.86
C GLU A 24 5.58 -11.64 1.46
N LYS A 25 4.73 -11.33 0.46
CA LYS A 25 4.96 -11.71 -0.93
C LYS A 25 6.23 -11.06 -1.51
N THR A 26 6.44 -9.78 -1.23
CA THR A 26 7.61 -9.03 -1.69
C THR A 26 8.90 -9.59 -1.12
N LEU A 27 8.92 -10.03 0.15
CA LEU A 27 10.10 -10.62 0.77
C LEU A 27 10.59 -11.89 0.05
N LYS A 28 9.69 -12.63 -0.61
CA LYS A 28 10.01 -13.84 -1.39
C LYS A 28 10.58 -13.55 -2.78
N LYS A 29 10.58 -12.29 -3.24
CA LYS A 29 11.09 -11.91 -4.57
C LYS A 29 12.61 -11.68 -4.53
N GLU A 30 13.23 -11.84 -5.69
CA GLU A 30 14.65 -11.56 -5.87
C GLU A 30 14.93 -10.05 -6.03
N LYS A 31 16.18 -9.65 -5.81
CA LYS A 31 16.65 -8.30 -6.14
C LYS A 31 16.72 -8.16 -7.67
N PRO A 32 16.46 -6.98 -8.27
CA PRO A 32 16.21 -5.67 -7.65
C PRO A 32 14.73 -5.37 -7.35
N VAL A 33 13.81 -6.15 -7.91
CA VAL A 33 12.35 -5.95 -7.80
C VAL A 33 11.90 -5.87 -6.34
N ARG A 34 12.45 -6.73 -5.47
CA ARG A 34 12.19 -6.69 -4.03
C ARG A 34 12.44 -5.31 -3.42
N HIS A 35 13.55 -4.65 -3.76
CA HIS A 35 13.90 -3.37 -3.15
C HIS A 35 12.95 -2.25 -3.56
N ILE A 36 12.57 -2.20 -4.84
CA ILE A 36 11.63 -1.21 -5.39
C ILE A 36 10.26 -1.36 -4.71
N LEU A 37 9.79 -2.60 -4.59
CA LEU A 37 8.50 -2.89 -3.98
C LEU A 37 8.49 -2.62 -2.47
N LEU A 38 9.57 -2.93 -1.76
CA LEU A 38 9.70 -2.60 -0.32
C LEU A 38 9.70 -1.08 -0.12
N GLU A 39 10.43 -0.33 -0.94
CA GLU A 39 10.44 1.14 -0.87
C GLU A 39 9.04 1.74 -1.06
N LYS A 40 8.25 1.20 -2.01
CA LYS A 40 6.85 1.59 -2.18
C LYS A 40 6.00 1.19 -0.97
N LEU A 41 6.16 -0.03 -0.46
CA LEU A 41 5.43 -0.52 0.71
C LEU A 41 5.71 0.31 1.97
N ASP A 42 6.94 0.76 2.17
CA ASP A 42 7.33 1.59 3.32
C ASP A 42 6.66 2.97 3.25
N ARG A 43 6.57 3.57 2.06
CA ARG A 43 5.83 4.83 1.84
C ARG A 43 4.33 4.65 2.12
N THR A 44 3.74 3.54 1.68
CA THR A 44 2.33 3.23 1.96
C THR A 44 2.11 2.92 3.45
N GLU A 45 3.09 2.34 4.15
CA GLU A 45 3.04 2.11 5.61
C GLU A 45 2.94 3.44 6.38
N GLU A 46 3.72 4.44 5.98
CA GLU A 46 3.66 5.76 6.61
C GLU A 46 2.27 6.40 6.47
N LYS A 47 1.65 6.28 5.29
CA LYS A 47 0.27 6.75 5.05
C LYS A 47 -0.75 5.98 5.90
N LEU A 48 -0.56 4.66 6.05
CA LEU A 48 -1.39 3.84 6.93
C LEU A 48 -1.28 4.27 8.40
N ARG A 49 -0.06 4.53 8.90
CA ARG A 49 0.14 5.05 10.25
C ARG A 49 -0.54 6.40 10.47
N ILE A 50 -0.40 7.32 9.51
CA ILE A 50 -1.12 8.62 9.56
C ILE A 50 -2.63 8.40 9.66
N LEU A 51 -3.16 7.44 8.89
CA LEU A 51 -4.59 7.10 8.89
C LEU A 51 -5.07 6.45 10.21
N GLU A 52 -4.19 5.70 10.87
CA GLU A 52 -4.41 5.00 12.15
C GLU A 52 -4.33 5.94 13.35
N GLU A 53 -3.31 6.79 13.39
CA GLU A 53 -2.91 7.53 14.58
C GLU A 53 -3.43 8.98 14.59
N ARG A 54 -3.61 9.61 13.43
CA ARG A 54 -4.01 11.02 13.37
C ARG A 54 -5.52 11.22 13.32
N THR A 55 -5.98 12.26 14.00
CA THR A 55 -7.35 12.77 13.87
C THR A 55 -7.49 13.51 12.54
N LEU A 56 -7.96 12.79 11.52
CA LEU A 56 -8.25 13.34 10.20
C LEU A 56 -9.73 13.70 10.06
N THR A 57 -10.03 14.70 9.23
CA THR A 57 -11.41 14.98 8.81
C THR A 57 -11.98 13.80 8.01
N ARG A 58 -13.30 13.69 7.93
CA ARG A 58 -13.96 12.62 7.16
C ARG A 58 -13.51 12.60 5.69
N TRP A 59 -13.28 13.77 5.10
CA TRP A 59 -12.84 13.94 3.72
C TRP A 59 -11.39 13.49 3.53
N ASP A 60 -10.47 13.98 4.36
CA ASP A 60 -9.05 13.60 4.29
C ASP A 60 -8.88 12.10 4.50
N ARG A 61 -9.63 11.56 5.46
CA ARG A 61 -9.68 10.13 5.75
C ARG A 61 -10.15 9.32 4.54
N ALA A 62 -11.21 9.76 3.84
CA ALA A 62 -11.69 9.10 2.64
C ALA A 62 -10.64 9.16 1.51
N ARG A 63 -10.07 10.35 1.26
CA ARG A 63 -9.03 10.58 0.26
C ARG A 63 -7.80 9.69 0.49
N LEU A 64 -7.22 9.78 1.69
CA LEU A 64 -6.01 9.03 2.04
C LEU A 64 -6.25 7.51 2.01
N SER A 65 -7.42 7.06 2.47
CA SER A 65 -7.77 5.63 2.36
C SER A 65 -7.88 5.13 0.93
N LYS A 66 -8.31 6.01 0.00
CA LYS A 66 -8.43 5.67 -1.42
C LYS A 66 -7.06 5.65 -2.09
N GLU A 67 -6.21 6.61 -1.74
CA GLU A 67 -4.82 6.68 -2.19
C GLU A 67 -4.03 5.42 -1.77
N ILE A 68 -4.12 5.03 -0.50
CA ILE A 68 -3.52 3.79 0.01
C ILE A 68 -4.07 2.57 -0.76
N GLU A 69 -5.36 2.52 -1.03
CA GLU A 69 -5.97 1.41 -1.78
C GLU A 69 -5.38 1.28 -3.20
N ILE A 70 -5.22 2.41 -3.89
CA ILE A 70 -4.63 2.49 -5.23
C ILE A 70 -3.17 2.03 -5.18
N GLU A 71 -2.35 2.57 -4.27
CA GLU A 71 -0.95 2.17 -4.12
C GLU A 71 -0.79 0.68 -3.84
N LEU A 72 -1.64 0.11 -2.98
CA LEU A 72 -1.61 -1.32 -2.69
C LEU A 72 -2.04 -2.17 -3.89
N GLU A 73 -2.92 -1.69 -4.76
CA GLU A 73 -3.21 -2.38 -6.04
C GLU A 73 -2.06 -2.23 -7.03
N GLU A 74 -1.41 -1.08 -7.13
CA GLU A 74 -0.22 -0.90 -7.97
C GLU A 74 0.91 -1.84 -7.55
N ILE A 75 1.22 -1.91 -6.26
CA ILE A 75 2.24 -2.82 -5.71
C ILE A 75 1.88 -4.28 -6.02
N LYS A 76 0.60 -4.63 -5.93
CA LYS A 76 0.12 -5.97 -6.28
C LYS A 76 0.30 -6.26 -7.78
N ALA A 77 -0.06 -5.33 -8.65
CA ALA A 77 0.13 -5.46 -10.09
C ALA A 77 1.63 -5.63 -10.42
N MET A 78 2.51 -4.84 -9.80
CA MET A 78 3.96 -4.98 -9.96
C MET A 78 4.48 -6.33 -9.42
N LEU A 79 3.88 -6.91 -8.38
CA LEU A 79 4.25 -8.25 -7.89
C LEU A 79 3.88 -9.38 -8.85
N GLU A 80 2.80 -9.19 -9.61
CA GLU A 80 2.26 -10.12 -10.61
C GLU A 80 2.90 -9.92 -11.98
N ALA A 81 3.41 -8.72 -12.28
CA ALA A 81 4.13 -8.39 -13.50
C ALA A 81 5.46 -9.14 -13.63
N LYS A 82 5.96 -9.27 -14.87
CA LYS A 82 7.26 -9.89 -15.14
C LYS A 82 8.38 -9.00 -14.60
N PRO A 83 9.47 -9.57 -14.04
CA PRO A 83 10.58 -8.80 -13.47
C PRO A 83 11.21 -7.79 -14.44
N GLU A 84 11.21 -8.12 -15.74
CA GLU A 84 11.82 -7.33 -16.82
C GLU A 84 11.12 -5.98 -17.07
N GLU A 85 9.82 -5.89 -16.82
CA GLU A 85 9.03 -4.66 -17.01
C GLU A 85 9.28 -3.66 -15.87
N ILE A 86 9.49 -4.18 -14.65
CA ILE A 86 9.67 -3.39 -13.43
C ILE A 86 11.03 -2.68 -13.40
N VAL A 87 12.07 -3.31 -13.95
CA VAL A 87 13.42 -2.72 -13.99
C VAL A 87 13.50 -1.61 -15.04
N LYS A 88 12.77 -1.72 -16.15
CA LYS A 88 12.74 -0.71 -17.22
C LYS A 88 12.21 0.65 -16.73
N GLU A 89 11.22 0.66 -15.85
CA GLU A 89 10.67 1.91 -15.28
C GLU A 89 11.70 2.73 -14.50
N LYS A 90 12.63 2.10 -13.74
CA LYS A 90 13.70 2.84 -13.03
C LYS A 90 14.82 3.28 -13.97
N SER A 91 15.08 2.59 -15.08
CA SER A 91 16.13 2.98 -16.04
C SER A 91 15.76 4.16 -16.95
N PHE A 92 14.47 4.46 -17.12
CA PHE A 92 14.01 5.61 -17.93
C PHE A 92 14.00 6.95 -17.17
N ILE A 93 14.20 6.94 -15.85
CA ILE A 93 14.23 8.16 -15.00
C ILE A 93 15.69 8.55 -14.69
N LYS A 94 16.65 8.16 -15.54
CA LYS A 94 18.07 8.51 -15.38
C LYS A 94 18.55 9.39 -16.51
#